data_AF-A0A966BDY1-F1
#
_entry.id   AF-A0A966BDY1-F1
#
_cell.length_a   1.000
_cell.length_b   1.000
_cell.length_c   1.000
_cell.angle_alpha   90.00
_cell.angle_beta   90.00
_cell.angle_gamma   90.00
#
_symmetry.space_group_name_H-M   'P 1'
#
loop_
_entity.id
_entity.type
_entity.pdbx_description
1 polymer ?
#
loop_
_entity_poly.entity_id
_entity_poly.type
_entity_poly.pdbx_seq_one_letter_code
_entity_poly.pdbx_strand_id
1 'polypeptide(L)'
;MHEPGSYLMRLFASDGYELLADVNFSIGGDVPPAIDIMRNGNGTITVSFDGKLQTASTVSGPWQDVDSVSPLILDTDETIQFVRAVR
;
A
#
# COMPACT_ATOMS: atom_id res chain seq x y z
N MET A 1 23.94 7.91 -0.73
CA MET A 1 22.49 7.64 -0.68
C MET A 1 22.26 6.71 0.49
N HIS A 2 21.28 6.98 1.36
CA HIS A 2 20.93 6.07 2.45
C HIS A 2 20.04 4.94 1.92
N GLU A 3 20.22 3.74 2.45
CA GLU A 3 19.36 2.60 2.09
C GLU A 3 17.93 2.85 2.61
N PRO A 4 16.89 2.40 1.89
CA PRO A 4 15.56 2.37 2.45
C PRO A 4 15.50 1.37 3.61
N GLY A 5 14.77 1.70 4.67
CA GLY A 5 14.66 0.83 5.83
C GLY A 5 14.17 1.53 7.09
N SER A 6 14.03 0.74 8.15
CA SER A 6 13.70 1.23 9.50
C SER A 6 14.98 1.56 10.25
N TYR A 7 15.03 2.76 10.82
CA TYR A 7 16.16 3.32 11.53
C TYR A 7 15.76 3.71 12.95
N LEU A 8 16.73 3.58 13.87
CA LEU A 8 16.59 4.00 15.26
C LEU A 8 17.59 5.13 15.53
N MET A 9 17.07 6.32 15.84
CA MET A 9 17.89 7.41 16.37
C MET A 9 17.89 7.29 17.90
N ARG A 10 19.07 7.15 18.49
CA ARG A 10 19.27 7.14 19.95
C ARG A 10 20.00 8.41 20.36
N LEU A 11 19.45 9.12 21.32
CA LEU A 11 20.10 10.24 21.99
C LEU A 11 20.70 9.74 23.30
N PHE A 12 22.01 9.87 23.45
CA PHE A 12 22.72 9.53 24.68
C PHE A 12 23.08 10.81 25.45
N ALA A 13 23.24 10.71 26.77
CA ALA A 13 23.83 11.75 27.58
C ALA A 13 25.28 11.99 27.15
N SER A 14 25.86 13.12 27.59
CA SER A 14 27.23 13.48 27.23
C SER A 14 28.28 12.47 27.72
N ASP A 15 27.93 11.64 28.70
CA ASP A 15 28.77 10.53 29.15
C ASP A 15 28.79 9.33 28.19
N GLY A 16 27.88 9.31 27.20
CA GLY A 16 27.80 8.28 26.16
C GLY A 16 27.19 6.95 26.62
N TYR A 17 26.79 6.83 27.88
CA TYR A 17 26.28 5.57 28.45
C TYR A 17 24.79 5.64 28.79
N GLU A 18 24.28 6.79 29.23
CA GLU A 18 22.85 6.93 29.54
C GLU A 18 22.04 7.23 28.27
N LEU A 19 21.04 6.39 27.97
CA LEU A 19 20.09 6.64 26.88
C LEU A 19 19.03 7.63 27.34
N LEU A 20 19.00 8.82 26.73
CA LEU A 20 18.04 9.88 27.06
C LEU A 20 16.73 9.76 26.25
N ALA A 21 16.81 9.29 25.01
CA ALA A 21 15.64 9.07 24.16
C ALA A 21 15.97 8.14 22.98
N ASP A 22 14.94 7.50 22.42
CA ASP A 22 15.02 6.83 21.14
C ASP A 22 13.79 7.13 20.27
N VAL A 23 13.97 7.13 18.95
CA VAL A 23 12.89 7.27 17.98
C VAL A 23 13.12 6.37 16.78
N ASN A 24 12.05 5.68 16.38
CA ASN A 24 12.03 4.86 15.16
C ASN A 24 11.50 5.70 14.01
N PHE A 25 12.19 5.67 12.87
CA PHE A 25 11.75 6.33 11.64
C PHE A 25 12.08 5.47 10.43
N SER A 26 11.31 5.62 9.35
CA SER A 26 11.55 4.91 8.09
C SER A 26 12.09 5.87 7.04
N ILE A 27 13.18 5.50 6.39
CA ILE A 27 13.67 6.19 5.19
C ILE A 27 13.24 5.36 3.98
N GLY A 28 12.69 6.01 2.95
CA GLY A 28 12.16 5.33 1.76
C GLY A 28 10.63 5.31 1.64
N GLY A 29 9.90 5.90 2.59
CA GLY A 29 8.44 5.99 2.58
C GLY A 29 7.74 4.71 3.04
N ASP A 30 6.44 4.80 3.28
CA ASP A 30 5.60 3.63 3.52
C ASP A 30 5.66 2.67 2.33
N VAL A 31 5.76 1.37 2.60
CA VAL A 31 5.65 0.35 1.56
C VAL A 31 4.27 0.52 0.91
N PRO A 32 4.19 0.82 -0.40
CA PRO A 32 2.90 0.97 -1.06
C PRO A 32 2.10 -0.32 -0.90
N PRO A 33 0.78 -0.24 -0.75
CA PRO A 33 -0.07 -1.42 -0.65
C PRO A 33 0.13 -2.29 -1.90
N ALA A 34 0.29 -3.59 -1.70
CA ALA A 34 0.41 -4.52 -2.82
C ALA A 34 -0.95 -4.63 -3.54
N ILE A 35 -0.89 -4.73 -4.87
CA ILE A 35 -2.03 -5.07 -5.71
C ILE A 35 -1.58 -6.02 -6.81
N ASP A 36 -2.34 -7.08 -7.03
CA ASP A 36 -2.13 -8.09 -8.06
C ASP A 36 -3.42 -8.28 -8.85
N ILE A 37 -3.30 -8.41 -10.17
CA ILE A 37 -4.44 -8.54 -11.08
C ILE A 37 -4.17 -9.72 -12.00
N MET A 38 -4.98 -10.76 -11.86
CA MET A 38 -4.89 -11.99 -12.65
C MET A 38 -6.12 -12.11 -13.56
N ARG A 39 -5.91 -12.19 -14.88
CA ARG A 39 -6.99 -12.53 -15.81
C ARG A 39 -7.16 -14.04 -15.90
N ASN A 40 -8.34 -14.54 -15.56
CA ASN A 40 -8.67 -15.96 -15.60
C ASN A 40 -9.07 -16.39 -17.03
N GLY A 41 -8.88 -17.68 -17.34
CA GLY A 41 -9.22 -18.25 -18.65
C GLY A 41 -10.72 -18.35 -18.95
N ASN A 42 -11.57 -18.17 -17.93
CA ASN A 42 -13.03 -18.20 -18.02
C ASN A 42 -13.67 -16.82 -18.21
N GLY A 43 -12.88 -15.76 -18.40
CA GLY A 43 -13.40 -14.40 -18.63
C GLY A 43 -13.68 -13.59 -17.36
N THR A 44 -13.19 -14.03 -16.20
CA THR A 44 -13.16 -13.21 -14.99
C THR A 44 -11.76 -12.67 -14.70
N ILE A 45 -11.65 -11.70 -13.80
CA ILE A 45 -10.40 -11.15 -13.28
C ILE A 45 -10.40 -11.31 -11.76
N THR A 46 -9.29 -11.78 -11.21
CA THR A 46 -9.05 -11.82 -9.76
C THR A 46 -8.14 -10.66 -9.38
N VAL A 47 -8.58 -9.81 -8.46
CA VAL A 47 -7.84 -8.68 -7.92
C VAL A 47 -7.51 -8.96 -6.45
N SER A 48 -6.23 -9.08 -6.14
CA SER A 48 -5.75 -9.23 -4.76
C SER A 48 -5.11 -7.92 -4.33
N PHE A 49 -5.47 -7.40 -3.16
CA PHE A 49 -4.97 -6.12 -2.67
C PHE A 49 -4.76 -6.10 -1.16
N ASP A 50 -3.81 -5.28 -0.72
CA ASP A 50 -3.62 -4.89 0.67
C ASP A 50 -4.51 -3.69 1.04
N GLY A 51 -5.20 -3.78 2.18
CA GLY A 51 -6.05 -2.69 2.67
C GLY A 51 -7.39 -2.61 1.95
N LYS A 52 -7.72 -1.44 1.38
CA LYS A 52 -8.94 -1.19 0.62
C LYS A 52 -8.66 -1.04 -0.86
N LEU A 53 -9.61 -1.46 -1.68
CA LEU A 53 -9.61 -1.22 -3.11
C LEU A 53 -10.38 0.08 -3.41
N GLN A 54 -9.84 0.91 -4.28
CA GLN A 54 -10.53 2.07 -4.83
C GLN A 54 -10.61 1.98 -6.35
N THR A 55 -11.72 2.47 -6.90
CA THR A 55 -11.99 2.48 -8.34
C THR A 55 -12.26 3.88 -8.85
N ALA A 56 -11.95 4.13 -10.11
CA ALA A 56 -12.26 5.38 -10.80
C ALA A 56 -12.42 5.17 -12.31
N SER A 57 -13.19 6.06 -12.95
CA SER A 57 -13.30 6.13 -14.40
C SER A 57 -12.13 6.86 -15.07
N THR A 58 -11.33 7.62 -14.30
CA THR A 58 -10.12 8.29 -14.80
C THR A 58 -8.98 8.12 -13.80
N VAL A 59 -7.74 8.22 -14.27
CA VAL A 59 -6.54 8.16 -13.41
C VAL A 59 -6.54 9.26 -12.33
N SER A 60 -7.17 10.40 -12.60
CA SER A 60 -7.24 11.54 -11.68
C SER A 60 -8.42 11.45 -10.70
N GLY A 61 -9.31 10.46 -10.85
CA GLY A 61 -10.50 10.29 -10.01
C GLY A 61 -11.81 10.80 -10.66
N PRO A 62 -12.90 10.93 -9.88
CA PRO A 62 -12.99 10.73 -8.43
C PRO A 62 -12.77 9.26 -8.05
N TRP A 63 -11.91 9.02 -7.07
CA TRP A 63 -11.66 7.68 -6.53
C TRP A 63 -12.72 7.35 -5.48
N GLN A 64 -13.29 6.15 -5.56
CA GLN A 64 -14.31 5.67 -4.64
C GLN A 64 -13.87 4.36 -4.00
N ASP A 65 -14.12 4.22 -2.70
CA ASP A 65 -13.89 2.97 -1.96
C ASP A 65 -14.83 1.88 -2.48
N VAL A 66 -14.28 0.70 -2.71
CA VAL A 66 -15.06 -0.51 -2.97
C VAL A 66 -15.25 -1.24 -1.64
N ASP A 67 -16.50 -1.49 -1.27
CA ASP A 67 -16.86 -2.25 -0.07
C ASP A 67 -16.75 -3.77 -0.32
N SER A 68 -15.51 -4.21 -0.53
CA SER A 68 -15.17 -5.61 -0.82
C SER A 68 -13.91 -6.04 -0.08
N VAL A 69 -13.77 -7.35 0.10
CA VAL A 69 -12.57 -7.97 0.69
C VAL A 69 -11.68 -8.59 -0.39
N SER A 70 -10.39 -8.69 -0.10
CA SER A 70 -9.41 -9.35 -0.96
C SER A 70 -9.44 -10.88 -0.76
N PRO A 71 -9.39 -11.70 -1.83
CA PRO A 71 -9.38 -11.32 -3.24
C PRO A 71 -10.80 -11.02 -3.77
N LEU A 72 -10.89 -10.03 -4.66
CA LEU A 72 -12.13 -9.67 -5.37
C LEU A 72 -12.14 -10.30 -6.76
N ILE A 73 -13.23 -10.98 -7.11
CA ILE A 73 -13.44 -11.52 -8.46
C ILE A 73 -14.39 -10.59 -9.21
N LEU A 74 -13.96 -10.10 -10.37
CA LEU A 74 -14.72 -9.22 -11.25
C LEU A 74 -14.99 -9.91 -12.57
N ASP A 75 -16.13 -9.62 -13.18
CA ASP A 75 -16.40 -9.97 -14.57
C ASP A 75 -15.68 -8.97 -15.49
N THR A 76 -15.19 -9.44 -16.64
CA THR A 76 -14.49 -8.55 -17.59
C THR A 76 -15.39 -7.51 -18.26
N ASP A 77 -16.71 -7.59 -18.04
CA ASP A 77 -17.71 -6.65 -18.57
C ASP A 77 -17.95 -5.45 -17.63
N GLU A 78 -17.38 -5.47 -16.42
CA GLU A 78 -17.40 -4.34 -15.50
C GLU A 78 -16.65 -3.13 -16.12
N THR A 79 -17.27 -1.95 -16.11
CA THR A 79 -16.73 -0.71 -16.70
C THR A 79 -15.69 0.00 -15.82
N ILE A 80 -14.93 -0.76 -15.03
CA ILE A 80 -13.88 -0.21 -14.17
C ILE A 80 -12.59 -0.09 -14.98
N GLN A 81 -12.14 1.13 -15.24
CA GLN A 81 -10.91 1.39 -15.99
C GLN A 81 -9.67 1.47 -15.11
N PHE A 82 -9.79 2.04 -13.91
CA PHE A 82 -8.66 2.27 -13.02
C PHE A 82 -8.94 1.73 -11.62
N VAL A 83 -7.96 1.02 -11.07
CA VAL A 83 -7.98 0.45 -9.72
C VAL A 83 -6.70 0.81 -8.98
N ARG A 84 -6.81 1.03 -7.66
CA ARG A 84 -5.65 1.17 -6.77
C ARG A 84 -5.95 0.59 -5.40
N ALA A 85 -4.91 0.07 -4.74
CA ALA A 85 -4.98 -0.31 -3.34
C ALA A 85 -4.56 0.87 -2.46
N VAL A 86 -5.18 1.01 -1.28
CA VAL A 86 -4.87 2.02 -0.26
C VAL A 86 -4.91 1.40 1.13
N ARG A 87 -4.01 1.82 2.04
CA ARG A 87 -4.06 1.44 3.47
C ARG A 87 -4.82 2.49 4.28
#